data_AF-A0A3D3GTB7-F1
#
_entry.id   AF-A0A3D3GTB7-F1
#
_cell.length_a   1.000
_cell.length_b   1.000
_cell.length_c   1.000
_cell.angle_alpha   90.00
_cell.angle_beta   90.00
_cell.angle_gamma   90.00
#
_symmetry.space_group_name_H-M   'P 1'
#
loop_
_entity.id
_entity.type
_entity.pdbx_description
1 polymer ?
#
loop_
_entity_poly.entity_id
_entity_poly.type
_entity_poly.pdbx_seq_one_letter_code
_entity_poly.pdbx_strand_id
1 'polypeptide(L)' 'MEFNTPQAIRQIKLSPKHKILIDGKNQCKLQAMSFALKYHKIDITETFGELMVKGIVPVGN' A
#
# COMPACT_ATOMS: atom_id res chain seq x y z
N MET A 1 1.55 -9.23 -3.39
CA MET A 1 0.24 -9.89 -3.18
C MET A 1 -0.85 -8.88 -3.48
N GLU A 2 -1.85 -9.24 -4.27
CA GLU A 2 -2.94 -8.33 -4.66
C GLU A 2 -4.02 -8.26 -3.57
N PHE A 3 -4.31 -7.06 -3.09
CA PHE A 3 -5.33 -6.79 -2.09
C PHE A 3 -6.35 -5.80 -2.61
N ASN A 4 -7.62 -5.98 -2.21
CA ASN A 4 -8.64 -4.95 -2.38
C ASN A 4 -8.36 -3.78 -1.44
N THR A 5 -8.83 -2.58 -1.79
CA THR A 5 -8.64 -1.33 -1.02
C THR A 5 -8.77 -1.48 0.51
N PRO A 6 -9.86 -2.04 1.07
CA PRO A 6 -9.99 -2.17 2.53
C PRO A 6 -9.02 -3.19 3.13
N GLN A 7 -8.70 -4.26 2.41
CA GLN A 7 -7.73 -5.25 2.86
C GLN A 7 -6.31 -4.68 2.84
N ALA A 8 -5.96 -3.91 1.82
CA ALA A 8 -4.68 -3.23 1.69
C ALA A 8 -4.46 -2.21 2.82
N ILE A 9 -5.47 -1.38 3.12
CA ILE A 9 -5.41 -0.43 4.24
C ILE A 9 -5.20 -1.15 5.56
N ARG A 10 -5.90 -2.27 5.78
CA ARG A 10 -5.73 -3.08 6.99
C ARG A 10 -4.32 -3.65 7.10
N GLN A 11 -3.74 -4.16 6.02
CA GLN A 11 -2.35 -4.65 5.98
C GLN A 11 -1.36 -3.53 6.29
N ILE A 12 -1.51 -2.36 5.66
CA ILE A 12 -0.66 -1.18 5.90
C ILE A 12 -0.75 -0.73 7.37
N LYS A 13 -1.94 -0.73 7.95
CA LYS A 13 -2.17 -0.32 9.35
C LYS A 13 -1.57 -1.32 10.35
N LEU A 14 -1.77 -2.62 10.12
CA LEU A 14 -1.28 -3.69 11.00
C LEU A 14 0.21 -3.98 10.82
N SER A 15 0.81 -3.52 9.72
CA SER A 15 2.23 -3.74 9.46
C SER A 15 3.07 -3.10 10.57
N PRO A 16 3.96 -3.87 11.23
CA PRO A 16 4.90 -3.34 12.22
C PRO A 16 6.00 -2.51 11.56
N LYS A 17 6.09 -2.50 10.22
CA LYS A 17 7.16 -1.84 9.49
C LYS A 17 6.96 -0.33 9.46
N HIS A 18 8.05 0.39 9.73
CA HIS A 18 8.08 1.85 9.71
C HIS A 18 8.40 2.41 8.32
N LYS A 19 9.10 1.64 7.49
CA LYS A 19 9.45 2.02 6.12
C LYS A 19 8.43 1.45 5.14
N ILE A 20 7.72 2.33 4.47
CA ILE A 20 6.73 1.99 3.45
C ILE A 20 7.15 2.65 2.16
N LEU A 21 7.36 1.84 1.12
CA LEU A 21 7.71 2.32 -0.20
C LEU A 21 6.46 2.35 -1.07
N ILE A 22 5.97 3.54 -1.41
CA ILE A 22 4.90 3.71 -2.40
C ILE A 22 5.57 4.08 -3.71
N ASP A 23 5.40 3.25 -4.75
CA ASP A 23 6.03 3.47 -6.06
C ASP A 23 7.54 3.79 -5.98
N GLY A 24 8.25 3.11 -5.07
CA GLY A 24 9.69 3.29 -4.83
C GLY A 24 10.08 4.51 -3.98
N LYS A 25 9.12 5.32 -3.53
CA LYS A 25 9.37 6.45 -2.61
C LYS A 25 9.02 6.06 -1.19
N ASN A 26 9.91 6.39 -0.25
CA ASN A 26 9.65 6.17 1.16
C ASN A 26 8.61 7.17 1.67
N GLN A 27 7.52 6.65 2.22
CA GLN A 27 6.35 7.39 2.66
C GLN A 27 5.87 6.87 4.00
N CYS A 28 5.06 7.70 4.68
CA CYS A 28 4.48 7.32 5.95
C CYS A 28 3.20 6.47 5.77
N LYS A 29 2.81 5.75 6.83
CA LYS A 29 1.59 4.91 6.88
C LYS A 29 0.34 5.63 6.40
N LEU A 30 0.16 6.89 6.81
CA LEU A 30 -0.99 7.71 6.41
C LEU A 30 -1.03 7.93 4.89
N GLN A 31 0.11 8.26 4.28
CA GLN A 31 0.18 8.43 2.84
C GLN A 31 -0.07 7.12 2.08
N ALA A 32 0.40 5.98 2.63
CA ALA A 32 0.13 4.66 2.05
C ALA A 32 -1.36 4.30 2.09
N MET A 33 -2.05 4.62 3.19
CA MET A 33 -3.50 4.45 3.29
C MET A 33 -4.26 5.38 2.33
N SER A 34 -3.86 6.66 2.24
CA SER A 34 -4.46 7.61 1.29
C SER A 34 -4.22 7.21 -0.16
N PHE A 35 -3.04 6.64 -0.46
CA PHE A 35 -2.73 6.09 -1.77
C PHE A 35 -3.63 4.88 -2.07
N ALA A 36 -3.78 3.96 -1.11
CA ALA A 36 -4.66 2.81 -1.26
C ALA A 36 -6.09 3.21 -1.64
N LEU A 37 -6.64 4.29 -1.06
CA LEU A 37 -7.99 4.78 -1.40
C LEU A 37 -8.16 5.19 -2.87
N LYS A 38 -7.08 5.51 -3.58
CA LYS A 38 -7.11 5.87 -5.00
C LYS A 38 -7.15 4.66 -5.94
N TYR A 39 -7.05 3.44 -5.43
CA TYR A 39 -7.02 2.21 -6.22
C TYR A 39 -8.01 1.17 -5.69
N HIS A 40 -8.76 0.52 -6.59
CA HIS A 40 -9.60 -0.64 -6.28
C HIS A 40 -8.77 -1.86 -5.88
N LYS A 41 -7.61 -2.04 -6.53
CA LYS A 41 -6.66 -3.12 -6.27
C LYS A 41 -5.26 -2.57 -6.10
N ILE A 42 -4.57 -3.06 -5.09
CA ILE A 42 -3.23 -2.63 -4.69
C ILE A 42 -2.38 -3.88 -4.49
N ASP A 43 -1.19 -3.90 -5.05
CA ASP A 43 -0.18 -4.88 -4.71
C ASP A 43 0.57 -4.42 -3.46
N ILE A 44 0.57 -5.25 -2.43
CA ILE A 44 1.44 -5.09 -1.28
C ILE A 44 2.44 -6.23 -1.30
N THR A 45 3.72 -5.88 -1.31
CA THR A 45 4.82 -6.83 -1.31
C THR A 45 5.79 -6.46 -0.20
N GLU A 46 6.15 -7.44 0.62
CA GLU A 46 7.14 -7.24 1.68
C GLU A 46 8.50 -7.73 1.21
N THR A 47 9.48 -6.83 1.18
CA THR A 47 10.84 -7.15 0.72
C THR A 47 11.85 -6.58 1.71
N PHE A 48 12.80 -7.41 2.18
CA PHE A 48 13.94 -7.01 3.04
C PHE A 48 13.60 -6.07 4.22
N GLY A 49 12.44 -6.27 4.86
CA GLY A 49 12.04 -5.45 6.02
C GLY A 49 11.38 -4.12 5.67
N GLU A 50 10.99 -3.93 4.41
CA GLU A 50 10.21 -2.78 3.94
C GLU A 50 8.88 -3.27 3.36
N LEU A 51 7.84 -2.43 3.43
CA LEU A 51 6.52 -2.71 2.87
C LEU A 51 6.39 -1.92 1.56
N MET A 52 6.40 -2.60 0.42
CA MET A 52 6.15 -1.99 -0.88
C MET A 52 4.66 -1.98 -1.17
N VAL A 53 4.15 -0.84 -1.64
CA VAL A 53 2.75 -0.62 -1.99
C VAL A 53 2.70 -0.07 -3.41
N LYS A 54 1.96 -0.74 -4.29
CA LYS A 54 1.82 -0.36 -5.71
C LYS A 54 0.35 -0.43 -6.13
N GLY A 55 -0.14 0.61 -6.78
CA GLY A 55 -1.51 0.61 -7.31
C GLY A 55 -1.62 -0.24 -8.57
N ILE A 56 -2.66 -1.08 -8.68
CA ILE A 56 -2.91 -1.91 -9.87
C ILE A 56 -4.08 -1.35 -10.67
N VAL A 57 -5.23 -1.13 -10.01
CA VAL A 57 -6.46 -0.67 -10.66
C VAL A 57 -6.89 0.63 -10.02
N PRO A 58 -6.82 1.79 -10.70
CA PRO A 58 -7.24 3.07 -10.14
C PRO A 58 -8.77 3.15 -9.96
N VAL A 59 -9.22 3.93 -8.98
CA VAL A 59 -10.63 4.29 -8.78
C VAL A 59 -10.93 5.53 -9.62
N GLY A 60 -11.74 5.37 -10.66
CA GLY A 60 -12.08 6.44 -11.60
C GLY A 60 -11.46 6.19 -12.96
N ASN A 61 -12.20 5.46 -13.80
CA ASN A 61 -12.02 5.40 -15.24
C ASN A 61 -13.30 5.94 -15.87
#